data_AF-A0A804NIY7-F1
#
_entry.id   AF-A0A804NIY7-F1
#
_cell.length_a   1.000
_cell.length_b   1.000
_cell.length_c   1.000
_cell.angle_alpha   90.00
_cell.angle_beta   90.00
_cell.angle_gamma   90.00
#
_symmetry.space_group_name_H-M   'P 1'
#
loop_
_entity.id
_entity.type
_entity.pdbx_description
1 polymer ?
#
loop_
_entity_poly.entity_id
_entity_poly.type
_entity_poly.pdbx_seq_one_letter_code
_entity_poly.pdbx_strand_id
1 'polypeptide(L)'
;MVRELRVESFYARLRSTTATAAVSSSPLLILPSVADVDSLCAVRVLAHVLSVDSIRFSIHPVSSAASTRALLASFFGTASSSPLCLILVN
;
A
#
# COMPACT_ATOMS: atom_id res chain seq x y z
N MET A 1 -0.55 -10.49 13.32
CA MET A 1 0.41 -9.64 12.58
C MET A 1 1.72 -10.41 12.47
N VAL A 2 2.12 -10.84 11.27
CA VAL A 2 3.40 -11.54 11.07
C VAL A 2 4.47 -10.49 10.85
N ARG A 3 5.52 -10.49 11.67
CA ARG A 3 6.65 -9.59 11.49
C ARG A 3 7.62 -10.24 10.53
N GLU A 4 7.67 -9.72 9.31
CA GLU A 4 8.59 -10.20 8.30
C GLU A 4 9.98 -9.59 8.55
N LEU A 5 10.96 -10.42 8.93
CA LEU A 5 12.30 -9.94 9.29
C LEU A 5 13.22 -9.78 8.08
N ARG A 6 12.86 -10.36 6.94
CA ARG A 6 13.63 -10.30 5.70
C ARG A 6 12.87 -9.53 4.65
N VAL A 7 13.54 -8.54 4.05
CA VAL A 7 12.97 -7.70 3.00
C VAL A 7 12.62 -8.54 1.78
N GLU A 8 13.42 -9.55 1.42
CA GLU A 8 13.12 -10.38 0.25
C GLU A 8 11.83 -11.19 0.43
N SER A 9 11.62 -11.78 1.62
CA SER A 9 10.41 -12.57 1.87
C SER A 9 9.18 -11.68 2.00
N PHE A 10 9.31 -10.47 2.57
CA PHE A 10 8.25 -9.47 2.55
C PHE A 10 7.86 -9.11 1.12
N TYR A 11 8.84 -8.78 0.28
CA TYR A 11 8.59 -8.32 -1.07
C TYR A 11 8.03 -9.43 -1.96
N ALA A 12 8.54 -10.67 -1.83
CA ALA A 12 7.99 -11.82 -2.54
C ALA A 12 6.52 -12.07 -2.17
N ARG A 13 6.16 -11.93 -0.89
CA ARG A 13 4.80 -12.11 -0.40
C ARG A 13 3.87 -11.00 -0.90
N LEU A 14 4.35 -9.76 -0.90
CA LEU A 14 3.64 -8.61 -1.48
C LEU A 14 3.36 -8.84 -2.97
N ARG A 15 4.38 -9.22 -3.74
CA ARG A 15 4.25 -9.47 -5.19
C ARG A 15 3.31 -10.62 -5.49
N SER A 16 3.36 -11.71 -4.70
CA SER A 16 2.42 -12.83 -4.82
C SER A 16 0.97 -12.39 -4.55
N THR A 17 0.75 -11.61 -3.49
CA THR A 17 -0.59 -11.14 -3.11
C THR A 17 -1.18 -10.22 -4.18
N THR A 18 -0.38 -9.29 -4.72
CA THR A 18 -0.83 -8.39 -5.78
C THR A 18 -1.02 -9.11 -7.12
N ALA A 19 -0.27 -10.16 -7.41
CA ALA A 19 -0.46 -10.98 -8.60
C ALA A 19 -1.78 -11.78 -8.56
N THR A 20 -2.16 -12.31 -7.39
CA THR A 20 -3.46 -13.00 -7.22
C THR A 20 -4.65 -12.05 -7.35
N ALA A 21 -4.41 -10.75 -7.20
CA ALA A 21 -5.40 -9.70 -7.24
C ALA A 21 -5.72 -9.19 -8.66
N ALA A 22 -5.61 -10.03 -9.68
CA ALA A 22 -5.71 -9.63 -11.09
C ALA A 22 -6.98 -8.81 -11.41
N VAL A 23 -8.07 -9.05 -10.68
CA VAL A 23 -9.38 -8.39 -10.85
C VAL A 23 -9.39 -6.95 -10.29
N SER A 24 -8.54 -6.62 -9.32
CA SER A 24 -8.51 -5.28 -8.74
C SER A 24 -7.64 -4.34 -9.57
N SER A 25 -8.19 -3.17 -9.92
CA SER A 25 -7.46 -2.12 -10.64
C SER A 25 -6.29 -1.54 -9.84
N SER A 26 -6.36 -1.58 -8.52
CA SER A 26 -5.28 -1.15 -7.62
C SER A 26 -5.24 -2.05 -6.37
N PRO A 27 -4.55 -3.20 -6.46
CA PRO A 27 -4.56 -4.18 -5.38
C PRO A 27 -3.74 -3.77 -4.15
N LEU A 28 -2.83 -2.81 -4.33
CA LEU A 28 -1.94 -2.30 -3.30
C LEU A 28 -2.25 -0.83 -3.00
N LEU A 29 -2.65 -0.55 -1.76
CA LEU A 29 -2.90 0.80 -1.27
C LEU A 29 -1.73 1.24 -0.36
N ILE A 30 -1.10 2.36 -0.70
CA ILE A 30 0.02 2.94 0.04
C ILE A 30 -0.43 4.25 0.70
N LEU A 31 -0.24 4.34 2.01
CA LEU A 31 -0.65 5.46 2.85
C LEU A 31 0.58 6.10 3.52
N PRO A 32 1.24 7.08 2.87
CA PRO A 32 2.30 7.86 3.52
C PRO A 32 1.75 8.93 4.45
N SER A 33 2.43 9.20 5.56
CA SER A 33 2.13 10.39 6.36
C SER A 33 2.65 11.65 5.70
N VAL A 34 1.76 12.62 5.49
CA VAL A 34 2.18 13.94 4.96
C VAL A 34 2.98 14.77 5.97
N ALA A 35 3.04 14.36 7.23
CA ALA A 35 3.78 15.07 8.28
C ALA A 35 5.27 14.73 8.30
N ASP A 36 5.70 13.71 7.55
CA ASP A 36 7.07 13.19 7.57
C ASP A 36 7.68 13.22 6.16
N VAL A 37 8.82 13.91 6.02
CA VAL A 37 9.56 13.97 4.75
C VAL A 37 10.17 12.62 4.39
N ASP A 38 10.55 11.83 5.39
CA ASP A 38 11.14 10.52 5.17
C ASP A 38 10.12 9.57 4.55
N SER A 39 8.84 9.69 4.93
CA SER A 39 7.75 8.91 4.36
C SER A 39 7.57 9.17 2.86
N LEU A 40 7.65 10.44 2.45
CA LEU A 40 7.50 10.86 1.05
C LEU A 40 8.69 10.37 0.22
N CYS A 41 9.89 10.43 0.79
CA CYS A 41 11.10 9.92 0.17
C CYS A 41 11.04 8.39 0.02
N ALA A 42 10.62 7.68 1.07
CA ALA A 42 10.42 6.23 1.06
C ALA A 42 9.37 5.80 0.03
N VAL A 43 8.24 6.52 -0.07
CA VAL A 43 7.21 6.24 -1.08
C VAL A 43 7.73 6.47 -2.49
N ARG A 44 8.61 7.44 -2.73
CA ARG A 44 9.24 7.61 -4.05
C ARG A 44 10.07 6.40 -4.46
N VAL A 45 10.90 5.90 -3.56
CA VAL A 45 11.73 4.70 -3.82
C VAL A 45 10.83 3.47 -4.00
N LEU A 46 9.85 3.28 -3.12
CA LEU A 46 8.91 2.17 -3.18
C LEU A 46 8.11 2.19 -4.50
N ALA A 47 7.56 3.35 -4.88
CA ALA A 47 6.81 3.51 -6.12
C ALA A 47 7.67 3.16 -7.34
N HIS A 48 8.94 3.58 -7.36
CA HIS A 48 9.85 3.23 -8.44
C HIS A 48 10.05 1.71 -8.55
N VAL A 49 10.36 1.03 -7.44
CA VAL A 49 10.54 -0.43 -7.41
C VAL A 49 9.27 -1.15 -7.86
N LEU A 50 8.11 -0.75 -7.35
CA LEU A 50 6.82 -1.34 -7.72
C LEU A 50 6.50 -1.13 -9.21
N SER A 51 6.80 0.06 -9.76
CA SER A 51 6.60 0.36 -11.18
C SER A 51 7.53 -0.45 -12.08
N VAL A 52 8.80 -0.62 -11.71
CA VAL A 52 9.75 -1.48 -12.45
C VAL A 52 9.22 -2.91 -12.55
N ASP A 53 8.61 -3.42 -11.48
CA ASP A 53 8.01 -4.75 -11.46
C ASP A 53 6.57 -4.82 -11.97
N SER A 54 6.08 -3.74 -12.59
CA SER A 54 4.71 -3.65 -13.14
C SER A 54 3.60 -3.96 -12.11
N ILE A 55 3.86 -3.70 -10.83
CA ILE A 55 2.88 -3.86 -9.77
C ILE A 55 1.97 -2.64 -9.76
N ARG A 56 0.67 -2.87 -9.83
CA ARG A 56 -0.35 -1.81 -9.74
C ARG A 56 -0.54 -1.39 -8.29
N PHE A 57 -0.51 -0.09 -8.03
CA PHE A 57 -0.69 0.49 -6.70
C PHE A 57 -1.40 1.85 -6.77
N SER A 58 -1.96 2.28 -5.65
CA SER A 58 -2.49 3.63 -5.43
C SER A 58 -1.84 4.25 -4.19
N ILE A 59 -1.63 5.56 -4.23
CA ILE A 59 -1.03 6.31 -3.13
C ILE A 59 -2.05 7.32 -2.62
N HIS A 60 -2.36 7.26 -1.32
CA HIS A 60 -3.26 8.18 -0.66
C HIS A 60 -2.60 8.77 0.59
N PRO A 61 -2.01 9.97 0.48
CA PRO A 61 -1.34 10.61 1.60
C PRO A 61 -2.33 10.89 2.74
N VAL A 62 -1.90 10.64 3.98
CA VAL A 62 -2.72 10.77 5.18
C VAL A 62 -2.07 11.72 6.18
N SER A 63 -2.85 12.58 6.83
CA SER A 63 -2.37 13.55 7.82
C SER A 63 -2.51 13.08 9.26
N SER A 64 -3.32 12.04 9.50
CA SER A 64 -3.58 11.52 10.84
C SER A 64 -4.14 10.11 10.78
N ALA A 65 -4.12 9.41 11.92
CA ALA A 65 -4.80 8.13 12.09
C ALA A 65 -6.33 8.25 11.86
N ALA A 66 -6.94 9.39 12.21
CA ALA A 66 -8.35 9.64 11.95
C ALA A 66 -8.65 9.74 10.45
N SER A 67 -7.82 10.47 9.70
CA SER A 67 -7.89 10.56 8.24
C SER A 67 -7.72 9.18 7.59
N THR A 68 -6.76 8.40 8.08
CA THR A 68 -6.51 7.02 7.64
C THR A 68 -7.75 6.14 7.82
N ARG A 69 -8.36 6.18 9.01
CA ARG A 69 -9.57 5.40 9.29
C ARG A 69 -10.75 5.80 8.41
N ALA A 70 -10.95 7.09 8.17
CA ALA A 70 -12.01 7.58 7.29
C ALA A 70 -11.81 7.09 5.84
N LEU A 71 -10.58 7.15 5.34
CA LEU A 71 -10.21 6.69 4.02
C LEU A 71 -10.40 5.16 3.88
N LEU A 72 -9.90 4.37 4.84
CA LEU A 72 -10.13 2.92 4.84
C LEU A 72 -11.62 2.56 4.89
N ALA A 73 -12.43 3.28 5.68
CA ALA A 73 -13.87 3.07 5.72
C ALA A 73 -14.54 3.28 4.35
N SER A 74 -14.07 4.25 3.55
CA SER A 74 -14.58 4.44 2.18
C SER A 74 -14.24 3.28 1.23
N PHE A 75 -13.12 2.59 1.43
CA PHE A 75 -12.76 1.41 0.62
C PHE A 75 -13.51 0.15 1.03
N PHE A 76 -13.71 -0.08 2.33
CA PHE A 76 -14.40 -1.27 2.84
C PHE A 76 -15.93 -1.17 2.76
N GLY A 77 -16.48 0.03 2.63
CA GLY A 77 -17.92 0.23 2.41
C GLY A 77 -18.42 -0.27 1.05
N THR A 78 -17.53 -0.41 0.06
CA THR A 78 -17.84 -0.90 -1.27
C THR A 78 -17.18 -2.27 -1.48
N ALA A 79 -17.96 -3.34 -1.32
CA ALA A 79 -17.49 -4.72 -1.34
C ALA A 79 -16.71 -5.15 -2.61
N SER A 80 -16.77 -4.39 -3.71
CA SER A 80 -16.11 -4.75 -4.97
C SER A 80 -14.68 -4.21 -5.14
N SER A 81 -14.18 -3.37 -4.22
CA SER A 81 -12.93 -2.63 -4.43
C SER A 81 -12.04 -2.49 -3.19
N SER A 82 -12.17 -3.40 -2.22
CA SER A 82 -11.26 -3.41 -1.08
C SER A 82 -9.83 -3.72 -1.54
N PRO A 83 -8.83 -2.88 -1.21
CA PRO A 83 -7.44 -3.18 -1.51
C PRO A 83 -7.03 -4.45 -0.78
N LEU A 84 -6.39 -5.37 -1.49
CA LEU A 84 -5.96 -6.66 -0.95
C LEU A 84 -4.72 -6.53 -0.07
N CYS A 85 -3.92 -5.49 -0.31
CA CYS A 85 -2.72 -5.21 0.45
C CYS A 85 -2.65 -3.72 0.81
N LEU A 86 -2.31 -3.45 2.08
CA LEU A 86 -2.15 -2.11 2.62
C LEU A 86 -0.71 -1.92 3.09
N ILE A 87 -0.07 -0.82 2.69
CA ILE A 87 1.21 -0.36 3.21
C ILE A 87 1.00 0.97 3.91
N LEU A 88 1.30 1.01 5.20
CA LEU A 88 1.40 2.23 5.97
C LEU A 88 2.86 2.66 5.97
N VAL A 89 3.15 3.88 5.52
CA VAL A 89 4.49 4.48 5.58
C VAL A 89 4.40 5.65 6.55
N ASN A 90 5.29 5.65 7.53
CA ASN A 90 5.32 6.49 8.73
C ASN A 90 4.67 7.87 8.55
#